data_AF-A0A920HF79-F1
#
_entry.id   AF-A0A920HF79-F1
#
_cell.length_a   1.000
_cell.length_b   1.000
_cell.length_c   1.000
_cell.angle_alpha   90.00
_cell.angle_beta   90.00
_cell.angle_gamma   90.00
#
_symmetry.space_group_name_H-M   'P 1'
#
loop_
_entity.id
_entity.type
_entity.pdbx_description
1 polymer ?
#
loop_
_entity_poly.entity_id
_entity_poly.type
_entity_poly.pdbx_seq_one_letter_code
_entity_poly.pdbx_strand_id
1 'polypeptide(L)' 'MTLSGNQNFDKRTFSNQPKESFFRYFDYDNIYYCGAGSFPCGSVAGTPGYMCAKHIINFN' A
#
# COMPACT_ATOMS: atom_id res chain seq x y z
N MET A 1 -7.66 12.97 16.45
CA MET A 1 -7.05 13.29 15.15
C MET A 1 -8.01 12.84 14.06
N THR A 2 -8.86 13.74 13.58
CA THR A 2 -9.77 13.48 12.48
C THR A 2 -9.01 13.75 11.19
N LEU A 3 -8.96 12.80 10.26
CA LEU A 3 -8.36 13.02 8.93
C LEU A 3 -9.18 14.08 8.19
N SER A 4 -8.76 15.34 8.26
CA SER A 4 -9.34 16.44 7.52
C SER A 4 -8.66 16.57 6.15
N GLY A 5 -9.46 16.59 5.09
CA GLY A 5 -9.00 16.97 3.75
C GLY A 5 -8.43 15.83 2.90
N ASN A 6 -9.29 14.95 2.38
CA ASN A 6 -8.96 14.10 1.22
C ASN A 6 -7.87 13.02 1.47
N GLN A 7 -7.49 12.73 2.71
CA GLN A 7 -6.52 11.69 3.09
C GLN A 7 -7.18 10.30 3.23
N ASN A 8 -8.10 9.96 2.31
CA ASN A 8 -8.77 8.67 2.35
C ASN A 8 -7.80 7.53 2.04
N PHE A 9 -8.12 6.32 2.49
CA PHE A 9 -7.30 5.12 2.32
C PHE A 9 -6.78 4.96 0.88
N ASP A 10 -7.65 5.14 -0.09
CA ASP A 10 -7.40 5.06 -1.54
C ASP A 10 -6.40 6.11 -2.07
N LYS A 11 -6.09 7.15 -1.30
CA LYS A 11 -5.11 8.19 -1.65
C LYS A 11 -3.77 8.05 -0.92
N ARG A 12 -3.61 7.02 -0.08
CA ARG A 12 -2.37 6.76 0.69
C ARG A 12 -1.49 5.68 0.04
N THR A 13 -1.48 5.66 -1.29
CA THR A 13 -0.73 4.73 -2.14
C THR A 13 -0.14 5.46 -3.34
N PHE A 14 0.96 4.92 -3.87
CA PHE A 14 1.60 5.36 -5.11
C PHE A 14 1.10 4.63 -6.35
N SER A 15 0.16 3.68 -6.19
CA SER A 15 -0.38 2.92 -7.31
C SER A 15 -1.33 3.78 -8.14
N ASN A 16 -1.21 3.69 -9.45
CA ASN A 16 -2.17 4.27 -10.39
C ASN A 16 -3.45 3.43 -10.51
N GLN A 17 -3.43 2.18 -10.03
CA GLN A 17 -4.57 1.27 -10.00
C GLN A 17 -4.76 0.72 -8.57
N PRO A 18 -5.06 1.56 -7.57
CA PRO A 18 -5.04 1.17 -6.16
C PRO A 18 -6.11 0.15 -5.77
N LYS A 19 -7.17 0.02 -6.57
CA LYS A 19 -8.22 -1.02 -6.42
C LYS A 19 -7.74 -2.40 -6.86
N GLU A 20 -6.85 -2.46 -7.84
CA GLU A 20 -6.27 -3.70 -8.33
C GLU A 20 -5.03 -4.01 -7.51
N SER A 21 -4.08 -3.08 -7.44
CA SER A 21 -2.81 -3.29 -6.74
C SER A 21 -2.42 -2.12 -5.87
N PHE A 22 -2.85 -2.15 -4.59
CA PHE A 22 -2.60 -1.06 -3.64
C PHE A 22 -1.12 -0.83 -3.33
N PHE A 23 -0.27 -1.86 -3.37
CA PHE A 23 1.15 -1.74 -3.06
C PHE A 23 2.04 -1.51 -4.29
N ARG A 24 1.48 -1.53 -5.51
CA ARG A 24 2.26 -1.28 -6.73
C ARG A 24 2.79 0.14 -6.74
N TYR A 25 4.01 0.30 -7.21
CA TYR A 25 4.59 1.60 -7.43
C TYR A 25 4.20 2.08 -8.83
N PHE A 26 3.32 3.09 -8.92
CA PHE A 26 2.79 3.61 -10.18
C PHE A 26 2.28 2.49 -11.13
N ASP A 27 2.74 2.48 -12.38
CA ASP A 27 2.39 1.52 -13.42
C ASP A 27 3.42 0.40 -13.59
N TYR A 28 4.35 0.23 -12.65
CA TYR A 28 5.37 -0.81 -12.73
C TYR A 28 4.86 -2.14 -12.19
N ASP A 29 4.77 -3.17 -13.03
CA ASP A 29 4.23 -4.49 -12.65
C ASP A 29 5.11 -5.29 -11.69
N ASN A 30 6.36 -4.90 -11.50
CA ASN A 30 7.35 -5.62 -10.70
C ASN A 30 7.95 -4.78 -9.57
N ILE A 31 7.45 -3.57 -9.33
CA ILE A 31 7.93 -2.69 -8.25
C ILE A 31 6.80 -2.47 -7.24
N TYR A 32 7.08 -2.76 -5.98
CA TYR A 32 6.14 -2.62 -4.88
C TYR A 32 6.72 -1.75 -3.78
N TYR A 33 5.90 -0.86 -3.23
CA TYR A 33 6.26 0.03 -2.13
C TYR A 33 5.57 -0.42 -0.85
N CYS A 34 6.36 -0.88 0.12
CA CYS A 34 5.89 -1.23 1.46
C CYS A 34 6.92 -0.84 2.53
N GLY A 35 6.46 -0.65 3.76
CA GLY A 35 7.31 -0.27 4.90
C GLY A 35 6.62 0.67 5.87
N ALA A 36 7.39 1.25 6.80
CA ALA A 36 6.84 2.10 7.85
C ALA A 36 6.13 3.36 7.33
N GLY A 37 6.52 3.86 6.16
CA GLY A 37 5.88 4.98 5.48
C GLY A 37 4.65 4.61 4.63
N SER A 38 4.30 3.33 4.54
CA SER A 38 3.13 2.86 3.79
C SER A 38 1.92 2.59 4.71
N PHE A 39 0.71 2.71 4.16
CA PHE A 39 -0.53 2.38 4.85
C PHE A 39 -0.59 0.86 5.18
N PRO A 40 -1.26 0.41 6.27
CA PRO A 40 -2.07 1.15 7.26
C PRO A 40 -1.29 1.90 8.32
N CYS A 41 -0.15 1.37 8.73
CA CYS A 41 0.69 1.95 9.76
C CYS A 41 2.09 1.33 9.67
N GLY A 42 3.11 2.12 9.99
CA GLY A 42 4.40 1.57 10.32
C GLY A 42 4.36 0.93 11.69
N SER A 43 4.88 -0.29 11.80
CA SER A 43 5.06 -0.99 13.06
C SER A 43 6.22 -1.96 12.94
N VAL A 44 6.88 -2.27 14.05
CA VAL A 44 7.88 -3.36 14.14
C VAL A 44 7.26 -4.69 13.71
N ALA A 45 5.95 -4.87 13.92
CA ALA A 45 5.21 -6.03 13.46
C ALA A 45 5.12 -6.13 11.92
N GLY A 46 5.49 -5.08 11.18
CA GLY A 46 5.62 -5.16 9.72
C GLY A 46 4.31 -5.35 8.96
N THR A 47 3.16 -4.96 9.53
CA THR A 47 1.83 -5.06 8.90
C THR A 47 1.80 -4.69 7.41
N PRO A 48 2.37 -3.54 6.96
CA PRO A 48 2.41 -3.20 5.54
C PRO A 48 3.25 -4.17 4.71
N GLY A 49 4.35 -4.68 5.24
CA GLY A 49 5.17 -5.69 4.57
C GLY A 49 4.44 -7.02 4.42
N TYR A 50 3.75 -7.48 5.48
CA TYR A 50 2.92 -8.68 5.42
C TYR A 50 1.79 -8.54 4.40
N MET A 51 1.07 -7.41 4.41
CA MET A 51 -0.01 -7.15 3.45
C MET A 51 0.52 -7.07 2.01
N CYS A 52 1.66 -6.43 1.79
CA CYS A 52 2.30 -6.36 0.48
C CYS A 52 2.75 -7.73 -0.02
N ALA A 53 3.41 -8.53 0.82
CA ALA A 53 3.82 -9.87 0.45
C ALA A 53 2.61 -10.77 0.13
N LYS A 54 1.57 -10.70 0.96
CA LYS A 54 0.32 -11.42 0.71
C LYS A 54 -0.36 -10.95 -0.58
N HIS A 55 -0.30 -9.66 -0.89
CA HIS A 55 -0.80 -9.10 -2.13
C HIS A 55 -0.06 -9.70 -3.32
N ILE A 56 1.27 -9.68 -3.34
CA ILE A 56 2.10 -10.26 -4.40
C ILE A 56 1.83 -11.76 -4.59
N ILE A 57 1.78 -12.53 -3.49
CA ILE A 57 1.60 -13.99 -3.55
C ILE A 57 0.21 -14.37 -4.09
N ASN A 58 -0.83 -13.58 -3.77
CA ASN A 58 -2.20 -13.84 -4.22
C ASN A 58 -2.56 -13.09 -5.51
N PHE A 59 -1.64 -12.32 -6.08
CA PHE A 59 -1.80 -11.66 -7.38
C PHE A 59 -1.46 -12.68 -8.49
N ASN A 60 -2.38 -13.60 -8.74
CA ASN A 60 -2.27 -14.59 -9.81
C ASN A 60 -3.62 -14.85 -10.47
#